data_AF-A0AAD5L5E9-F1
#
_entry.id   AF-A0AAD5L5E9-F1
#
_cell.length_a   1.000
_cell.length_b   1.000
_cell.length_c   1.000
_cell.angle_alpha   90.00
_cell.angle_beta   90.00
_cell.angle_gamma   90.00
#
_symmetry.space_group_name_H-M   'P 1'
#
loop_
_entity.id
_entity.type
_entity.pdbx_description
1 polymer ?
#
loop_
_entity_poly.entity_id
_entity_poly.type
_entity_poly.pdbx_seq_one_letter_code
_entity_poly.pdbx_strand_id
1 'polypeptide(L)'
;MISQKGEVVLNRFYRDDVSRRHADAFRLQVIAAKETGSTPPLKNIDGCSFLYTRHENLYLVAVSRANINTTMVFQFLYQLNNIFKEYFGKKYTEVH
;
A
#
# COMPACT_ATOMS: atom_id res chain seq x y z
N MET A 1 -0.88 0.83 5.38
CA MET A 1 0.12 1.90 5.22
C MET A 1 1.44 1.39 5.75
N ILE A 2 2.48 1.47 4.93
CA ILE A 2 3.80 0.90 5.20
C ILE A 2 4.84 2.00 4.98
N SER A 3 5.83 2.12 5.86
CA SER A 3 6.91 3.09 5.72
C SER A 3 7.87 2.74 4.58
N GLN A 4 8.74 3.68 4.23
CA GLN A 4 9.81 3.44 3.28
C GLN A 4 10.80 2.36 3.74
N LYS A 5 10.87 2.08 5.05
CA LYS A 5 11.67 0.98 5.63
C LYS A 5 10.93 -0.37 5.62
N GLY A 6 9.65 -0.37 5.28
CA GLY A 6 8.80 -1.55 5.26
C GLY A 6 8.09 -1.84 6.58
N GLU A 7 8.08 -0.90 7.53
CA GLU A 7 7.40 -1.04 8.81
C GLU A 7 5.90 -0.72 8.65
N VAL A 8 5.04 -1.48 9.32
CA VAL A 8 3.59 -1.28 9.24
C VAL A 8 3.19 -0.15 10.18
N VAL A 9 2.89 1.02 9.60
CA VAL A 9 2.46 2.22 10.35
C VAL A 9 0.98 2.11 10.74
N LEU A 10 0.14 1.68 9.81
CA LEU A 10 -1.30 1.53 10.01
C LEU A 10 -1.79 0.34 9.18
N ASN A 11 -2.60 -0.53 9.78
CA ASN A 11 -3.27 -1.62 9.07
C ASN A 11 -4.76 -1.68 9.39
N ARG A 12 -5.52 -2.23 8.45
CA ARG A 12 -6.92 -2.58 8.61
C ARG A 12 -7.20 -3.82 7.79
N PHE A 13 -7.72 -4.87 8.44
CA PHE A 13 -8.19 -6.07 7.78
C PHE A 13 -9.69 -5.98 7.51
N TYR A 14 -10.10 -6.31 6.29
CA TYR A 14 -11.51 -6.33 5.86
C TYR A 14 -12.00 -7.75 5.53
N ARG A 15 -11.07 -8.70 5.35
CA ARG A 15 -11.33 -10.10 5.04
C ARG A 15 -10.29 -10.96 5.76
N ASP A 16 -10.66 -12.18 6.10
CA ASP A 16 -9.81 -13.12 6.84
C ASP A 16 -8.71 -13.77 5.98
N ASP A 17 -8.81 -13.66 4.66
CA ASP A 17 -7.85 -14.21 3.71
C ASP A 17 -6.55 -13.39 3.58
N VAL A 18 -6.52 -12.19 4.17
CA VAL A 18 -5.35 -11.30 4.24
C VAL A 18 -4.88 -11.15 5.68
N SER A 19 -3.60 -11.46 5.91
CA SER A 19 -2.92 -11.32 7.21
C SER A 19 -1.67 -10.44 7.14
N ARG A 20 -1.06 -10.15 8.30
CA ARG A 20 0.18 -9.35 8.40
C ARG A 20 1.33 -9.88 7.55
N ARG A 21 1.38 -11.18 7.27
CA ARG A 21 2.42 -11.80 6.42
C ARG A 21 2.48 -11.17 5.03
N HIS A 22 1.37 -10.66 4.51
CA HIS A 22 1.33 -9.97 3.22
C HIS A 22 2.06 -8.62 3.29
N ALA A 23 2.06 -7.94 4.43
CA ALA A 23 2.84 -6.71 4.60
C ALA A 23 4.35 -7.01 4.55
N ASP A 24 4.79 -8.13 5.15
CA ASP A 24 6.18 -8.59 5.07
C ASP A 24 6.55 -8.95 3.63
N ALA A 25 5.66 -9.64 2.91
CA ALA A 25 5.84 -9.96 1.49
C ALA A 25 6.00 -8.70 0.64
N PHE A 26 5.17 -7.68 0.89
CA PHE A 26 5.27 -6.37 0.22
C PHE A 26 6.62 -5.68 0.51
N ARG A 27 7.05 -5.67 1.77
CA ARG A 27 8.35 -5.11 2.17
C ARG A 27 9.49 -5.78 1.40
N LEU A 28 9.52 -7.10 1.36
CA LEU A 28 10.60 -7.85 0.71
C LEU A 28 10.57 -7.71 -0.81
N GLN A 29 9.40 -7.90 -1.42
CA GLN A 29 9.31 -8.04 -2.88
C GLN A 29 9.08 -6.74 -3.63
N VAL A 30 8.68 -5.65 -2.97
CA VAL A 30 8.43 -4.35 -3.61
C VAL A 30 9.42 -3.31 -3.10
N ILE A 31 9.49 -3.12 -1.78
CA ILE A 31 10.34 -2.07 -1.19
C ILE A 31 11.82 -2.44 -1.28
N ALA A 32 12.22 -3.61 -0.74
CA ALA A 32 13.62 -4.02 -0.74
C ALA A 32 14.15 -4.32 -2.15
N ALA A 33 13.29 -4.82 -3.04
CA ALA A 33 13.59 -5.03 -4.45
C ALA A 33 13.72 -3.73 -5.27
N LYS A 34 13.43 -2.56 -4.66
CA LYS A 34 13.48 -1.23 -5.31
C LYS A 34 12.62 -1.13 -6.59
N GLU A 35 11.52 -1.87 -6.67
CA GLU A 35 10.65 -1.87 -7.86
C GLU A 35 9.69 -0.67 -7.90
N THR A 36 9.68 0.15 -6.85
CA THR A 36 8.85 1.34 -6.74
C THR A 36 9.34 2.42 -7.71
N GLY A 37 8.60 2.64 -8.82
CA GLY A 37 8.83 3.73 -9.76
C GLY A 37 9.20 3.30 -11.19
N SER A 38 9.70 2.08 -11.38
CA SER A 38 10.02 1.52 -12.71
C SER A 38 8.94 0.58 -13.24
N THR A 39 8.05 0.12 -12.36
CA THR A 39 6.96 -0.81 -12.68
C THR A 39 5.61 -0.20 -12.31
N PRO A 40 4.51 -0.64 -12.95
CA PRO A 40 3.17 -0.23 -12.55
C PRO A 40 2.93 -0.48 -11.06
N PRO A 41 2.10 0.34 -10.38
CA PRO A 41 1.81 0.25 -8.94
C PRO A 41 0.96 -0.97 -8.53
N LEU A 42 1.14 -2.10 -9.21
CA LEU A 42 0.43 -3.35 -9.02
C LEU A 42 1.43 -4.50 -9.12
N LYS A 43 1.48 -5.36 -8.09
CA LYS A 43 2.30 -6.57 -8.10
C LYS A 43 1.52 -7.77 -7.59
N ASN A 44 1.66 -8.91 -8.25
CA ASN A 44 1.10 -10.16 -7.75
C ASN A 44 2.16 -10.93 -6.96
N ILE A 45 1.85 -11.30 -5.73
CA ILE A 45 2.73 -12.05 -4.83
C ILE A 45 1.87 -13.13 -4.16
N ASP A 46 2.28 -14.39 -4.27
CA ASP A 46 1.63 -15.54 -3.63
C ASP A 46 0.10 -15.60 -3.83
N GLY A 47 -0.34 -15.35 -5.06
CA GLY A 47 -1.77 -15.35 -5.43
C GLY A 47 -2.57 -14.16 -4.92
N CYS A 48 -1.92 -13.13 -4.37
CA CYS A 48 -2.55 -11.89 -3.95
C CYS A 48 -2.07 -10.71 -4.82
N SER A 49 -2.99 -9.86 -5.22
CA SER A 49 -2.70 -8.60 -5.88
C SER A 49 -2.45 -7.51 -4.84
N PHE A 50 -1.28 -6.89 -4.94
CA PHE A 50 -0.83 -5.74 -4.15
C PHE A 50 -0.93 -4.50 -5.01
N LEU A 51 -1.84 -3.59 -4.67
CA LEU A 51 -2.00 -2.30 -5.31
C LEU A 51 -1.51 -1.22 -4.36
N TYR A 52 -0.70 -0.30 -4.82
CA TYR A 52 -0.12 0.70 -3.93
C TYR A 52 0.07 2.07 -4.56
N THR A 53 -0.04 3.11 -3.74
CA THR A 53 0.38 4.46 -4.12
C THR A 53 1.41 4.96 -3.10
N ARG A 54 2.29 5.86 -3.55
CA ARG A 54 3.32 6.45 -2.70
C ARG A 54 2.97 7.91 -2.39
N HIS A 55 3.07 8.28 -1.12
CA HIS A 55 3.02 9.66 -0.67
C HIS A 55 4.20 9.89 0.28
N GLU A 56 5.12 10.78 -0.11
CA GLU A 56 6.36 11.03 0.65
C GLU A 56 7.13 9.72 0.94
N ASN A 57 7.35 9.41 2.23
CA ASN A 57 7.99 8.19 2.72
C ASN A 57 7.00 7.07 3.10
N LEU A 58 5.73 7.18 2.69
CA LEU A 58 4.67 6.24 3.00
C LEU A 58 4.12 5.56 1.74
N TYR A 59 3.84 4.27 1.88
CA TYR A 59 3.10 3.46 0.92
C TYR A 59 1.70 3.18 1.43
N LEU A 60 0.68 3.63 0.69
CA LEU A 60 -0.69 3.21 0.88
C LEU A 60 -0.86 1.93 0.07
N VAL A 61 -1.18 0.82 0.74
CA VAL A 61 -1.18 -0.52 0.13
C VAL A 61 -2.54 -1.16 0.36
N ALA A 62 -3.14 -1.68 -0.71
CA ALA A 62 -4.30 -2.55 -0.70
C ALA A 62 -3.88 -3.96 -1.18
N VAL A 63 -4.45 -4.98 -0.55
CA VAL A 63 -4.16 -6.39 -0.87
C VAL A 63 -5.48 -7.12 -1.09
N SER A 64 -5.57 -7.90 -2.17
CA SER A 64 -6.73 -8.74 -2.46
C SER A 64 -6.29 -10.07 -3.07
N ARG A 65 -6.87 -11.18 -2.62
CA ARG A 65 -6.74 -12.49 -3.29
C ARG A 65 -7.78 -12.68 -4.40
N ALA A 66 -8.88 -11.95 -4.34
CA ALA A 66 -9.91 -12.00 -5.37
C ALA A 66 -9.50 -11.20 -6.61
N ASN A 67 -10.02 -11.61 -7.77
CA ASN A 67 -9.99 -10.80 -8.98
C ASN A 67 -10.89 -9.58 -8.77
N ILE A 68 -10.28 -8.40 -8.72
CA ILE A 68 -10.93 -7.14 -8.37
C ILE A 68 -10.72 -6.11 -9.47
N ASN A 69 -11.65 -5.15 -9.56
CA ASN A 69 -11.47 -3.98 -10.39
C ASN A 69 -10.35 -3.10 -9.80
N THR A 70 -9.20 -3.08 -10.46
CA THR A 70 -8.00 -2.35 -10.02
C THR A 70 -8.24 -0.85 -10.00
N THR A 71 -8.97 -0.32 -10.98
CA THR A 71 -9.35 1.10 -11.07
C THR A 71 -10.13 1.56 -9.84
N MET A 72 -11.08 0.75 -9.38
CA MET A 72 -11.87 1.06 -8.19
C MET A 72 -11.00 1.16 -6.94
N VAL A 73 -10.04 0.25 -6.77
CA VAL A 73 -9.13 0.26 -5.63
C VAL A 73 -8.17 1.46 -5.70
N PHE A 74 -7.63 1.79 -6.87
CA PHE A 74 -6.83 3.01 -7.01
C PHE A 74 -7.63 4.27 -6.72
N GLN A 75 -8.87 4.36 -7.21
CA GLN A 75 -9.75 5.49 -6.90
C GLN A 75 -9.96 5.61 -5.38
N PHE A 76 -10.21 4.50 -4.69
CA PHE A 76 -10.30 4.49 -3.23
C PHE A 76 -9.00 4.96 -2.56
N LEU A 77 -7.83 4.46 -2.96
CA LEU A 77 -6.54 4.86 -2.39
C LEU A 77 -6.24 6.35 -2.60
N TYR A 78 -6.61 6.91 -3.76
CA TYR A 78 -6.46 8.35 -4.02
C TYR A 78 -7.39 9.19 -3.15
N GLN A 79 -8.65 8.79 -3.00
CA GLN A 79 -9.59 9.49 -2.11
C GLN A 79 -9.15 9.40 -0.65
N LEU A 80 -8.68 8.24 -0.19
CA LEU A 80 -8.12 8.07 1.14
C LEU A 80 -6.91 8.98 1.37
N ASN A 81 -6.01 9.08 0.39
CA ASN A 81 -4.87 9.99 0.45
C ASN A 81 -5.31 11.45 0.54
N ASN A 82 -6.36 11.85 -0.18
CA ASN A 82 -6.90 13.21 -0.12
C ASN A 82 -7.46 13.53 1.27
N ILE A 83 -8.22 12.60 1.85
CA ILE A 83 -8.70 12.73 3.23
C ILE A 83 -7.51 12.89 4.19
N PHE A 84 -6.47 12.07 4.09
CA PHE A 84 -5.29 12.23 4.95
C PHE A 84 -4.59 13.58 4.76
N LYS A 85 -4.52 14.11 3.53
CA LYS A 85 -3.98 15.45 3.28
C LYS A 85 -4.82 16.57 3.89
N GLU A 86 -6.14 16.42 3.91
CA GLU A 86 -7.05 17.38 4.52
C GLU A 86 -6.94 17.38 6.04
N TYR A 87 -6.81 16.20 6.66
CA TYR A 87 -6.70 16.06 8.12
C TYR A 87 -5.30 16.36 8.67
N PHE A 88 -4.24 15.86 8.02
CA PHE A 88 -2.87 15.91 8.53
C PHE A 88 -1.97 16.92 7.79
N GLY A 89 -2.51 17.61 6.78
CA GLY A 89 -1.76 18.53 5.93
C GLY A 89 -1.22 17.88 4.65
N LYS A 90 -0.90 18.72 3.65
CA LYS A 90 -0.57 18.30 2.28
C LYS A 90 0.58 17.30 2.14
N LYS A 91 1.49 17.26 3.11
CA LYS A 91 2.71 16.43 3.11
C LYS A 91 2.86 15.69 4.43
N TYR A 92 1.88 14.83 4.74
CA TYR A 92 1.98 14.00 5.93
C TYR A 92 3.04 12.91 5.69
N THR A 93 3.81 12.64 6.74
CA THR A 93 4.99 11.78 6.68
C THR A 93 5.09 10.99 7.99
N GLU A 94 5.78 9.87 7.96
CA GLU A 94 6.23 9.22 9.20
C GLU A 94 7.39 10.04 9.77
N VAL A 95 7.23 10.52 11.01
CA VAL A 95 8.25 11.25 11.77
C VAL A 95 9.08 10.24 12.56
N HIS A 96 10.40 10.33 12.47
CA HIS A 96 11.34 9.50 13.21
C HIS A 96 11.60 10.06 14.60
#